data_AF-A0A9E4PXW7-F1
#
_entry.id   AF-A0A9E4PXW7-F1
#
_cell.length_a   1.000
_cell.length_b   1.000
_cell.length_c   1.000
_cell.angle_alpha   90.00
_cell.angle_beta   90.00
_cell.angle_gamma   90.00
#
_symmetry.space_group_name_H-M   'P 1'
#
loop_
_entity.id
_entity.type
_entity.pdbx_description
1 polymer ?
#
loop_
_entity_poly.entity_id
_entity_poly.type
_entity_poly.pdbx_seq_one_letter_code
_entity_poly.pdbx_strand_id
1 'polypeptide(L)'
;MNDGGAGIATVQVSLIRPVSEAVRPPRAMWVPFPFGRPFGPPDRPDIQSDVLRQTLGLVDQPAAPVLLDYPDTLIDDIPTEEEGWSCPVTFPNPEPKTESESLKAQLRTEAQLLRPWFDEGLRERGRTTVGTSGKGADSIGEMLEILVAFSADADMTIPDGYDHPMPRLLRYLTADIRAFYTEAAVSKPGSRFPMPEDLEDWFFLATIAGDVFYQVRERLLSADMLVLMAQGLDDAEIDSRLVLMAGTTTQMAGEVVFKPGISRKLLQESVEAFQAGLVGRFARSIVPIAMRDRRSERTKFTVAS
;
A
#
# COMPACT_ATOMS: atom_id res chain seq x y z
N MET A 1 8.36 31.02 28.15
CA MET A 1 9.34 30.26 27.36
C MET A 1 9.21 28.82 27.78
N ASN A 2 8.83 27.92 26.87
CA ASN A 2 8.81 26.48 27.15
C ASN A 2 9.17 25.72 25.86
N ASP A 3 10.49 25.59 25.66
CA ASP A 3 11.25 24.53 24.98
C ASP A 3 10.67 23.82 23.74
N GLY A 4 10.36 24.57 22.68
CA GLY A 4 10.10 24.01 21.35
C GLY A 4 11.33 23.73 20.48
N GLY A 5 12.53 24.02 20.97
CA GLY A 5 13.79 23.83 20.25
C GLY A 5 14.92 24.39 21.10
N ALA A 6 16.09 23.77 21.08
CA ALA A 6 17.27 24.14 21.89
C ALA A 6 17.90 25.50 21.49
N GLY A 7 17.09 26.54 21.26
CA GLY A 7 17.50 27.80 20.64
C GLY A 7 17.68 27.72 19.12
N ILE A 8 17.32 26.60 18.49
CA ILE A 8 17.48 26.37 17.05
C ILE A 8 16.16 26.71 16.35
N ALA A 9 16.20 27.60 15.36
CA ALA A 9 15.06 27.88 14.49
C ALA A 9 14.73 26.62 13.66
N THR A 10 13.50 26.13 13.79
CA THR A 10 12.99 25.00 13.00
C THR A 10 11.90 25.46 12.05
N VAL A 11 11.85 24.80 10.89
CA VAL A 11 10.81 24.95 9.88
C VAL A 11 10.40 23.55 9.42
N GLN A 12 9.15 23.40 9.00
CA GLN A 12 8.59 22.13 8.56
C GLN A 12 7.97 22.27 7.18
N VAL A 13 8.26 21.33 6.27
CA VAL A 13 7.42 21.11 5.09
C VAL A 13 6.26 20.21 5.48
N SER A 14 5.04 20.64 5.22
CA SER A 14 3.81 19.94 5.59
C SER A 14 3.06 19.43 4.37
N LEU A 15 2.83 18.12 4.36
CA LEU A 15 2.00 17.42 3.36
C LEU A 15 0.54 17.26 3.80
N ILE A 16 0.26 17.36 5.11
CA ILE A 16 -1.08 17.12 5.68
C ILE A 16 -1.53 18.35 6.46
N ARG A 17 -2.37 19.17 5.83
CA ARG A 17 -2.87 20.41 6.43
C ARG A 17 -3.59 20.17 7.76
N PRO A 18 -4.58 19.25 7.86
CA PRO A 18 -5.31 19.04 9.11
C PRO A 18 -4.41 18.61 10.28
N VAL A 19 -3.37 17.81 10.01
CA VAL A 19 -2.39 17.40 11.03
C VAL A 19 -1.57 18.59 11.49
N SER A 20 -1.17 19.48 10.59
CA SER A 20 -0.35 20.65 10.94
C SER A 20 -1.15 21.71 11.68
N GLU A 21 -2.42 21.90 11.32
CA GLU A 21 -3.36 22.73 12.05
C GLU A 21 -3.55 22.23 13.49
N ALA A 22 -3.63 20.90 13.69
CA ALA A 22 -3.76 20.29 15.02
C ALA A 22 -2.45 20.36 15.84
N VAL A 23 -1.31 20.06 15.22
CA VAL A 23 0.01 20.04 15.88
C VAL A 23 0.53 21.46 16.19
N ARG A 24 0.16 22.45 15.38
CA ARG A 24 0.59 23.86 15.50
C ARG A 24 2.12 23.99 15.61
N PRO A 25 2.88 23.50 14.60
CA PRO A 25 4.33 23.64 14.60
C PRO A 25 4.74 25.12 14.64
N PRO A 26 5.94 25.46 15.16
CA PRO A 26 6.39 26.85 15.24
C PRO A 26 6.30 27.57 13.90
N ARG A 27 6.81 26.94 12.83
CA ARG A 27 6.72 27.40 11.44
C ARG A 27 6.57 26.21 10.51
N ALA A 28 5.55 26.25 9.66
CA ALA A 28 5.36 25.26 8.62
C ALA A 28 4.93 25.90 7.28
N MET A 29 5.42 25.31 6.19
CA MET A 29 4.94 25.54 4.85
C MET A 29 4.08 24.35 4.45
N TRP A 30 2.78 24.55 4.19
CA TRP A 30 1.94 23.55 3.56
C TRP A 30 2.22 23.52 2.06
N VAL A 31 2.45 22.33 1.51
CA VAL A 31 2.68 22.13 0.08
C VAL A 31 1.58 21.26 -0.52
N PRO A 32 1.09 21.59 -1.73
CA PRO A 32 0.02 20.85 -2.41
C PRO A 32 0.56 19.63 -3.18
N PHE A 33 1.57 18.93 -2.67
CA PHE A 33 2.19 17.80 -3.37
C PHE A 33 1.78 16.45 -2.80
N PRO A 34 1.80 15.37 -3.60
CA PRO A 34 1.52 14.03 -3.13
C PRO A 34 2.47 13.57 -2.02
N PHE A 35 1.99 12.62 -1.21
CA PHE A 35 2.81 11.99 -0.19
C PHE A 35 4.09 11.37 -0.75
N GLY A 36 5.19 11.57 -0.03
CA GLY A 36 6.52 11.10 -0.47
C GLY A 36 7.19 12.01 -1.48
N ARG A 37 6.54 13.10 -1.93
CA ARG A 37 7.11 14.12 -2.83
C ARG A 37 6.97 15.55 -2.27
N PRO A 38 7.46 15.82 -1.03
CA PRO A 38 7.26 17.12 -0.37
C PRO A 38 7.91 18.32 -1.07
N PHE A 39 8.74 18.09 -2.09
CA PHE A 39 9.42 19.15 -2.85
C PHE A 39 8.89 19.28 -4.29
N GLY A 40 7.80 18.58 -4.63
CA GLY A 40 7.21 18.62 -5.96
C GLY A 40 7.63 17.46 -6.87
N PRO A 41 7.32 17.55 -8.18
CA PRO A 41 7.56 16.48 -9.16
C PRO A 41 9.05 16.14 -9.35
N PRO A 42 9.37 14.92 -9.83
CA PRO A 42 10.72 14.56 -10.24
C PRO A 42 11.19 15.46 -11.41
N ASP A 43 12.50 15.70 -11.48
CA ASP A 43 13.15 16.51 -12.53
C ASP A 43 12.64 17.96 -12.66
N ARG A 44 12.13 18.53 -11.56
CA ARG A 44 11.74 19.94 -11.45
C ARG A 44 12.60 20.68 -10.42
N PRO A 45 13.89 20.91 -10.69
CA PRO A 45 14.80 21.56 -9.75
C PRO A 45 14.39 23.00 -9.43
N ASP A 46 13.67 23.65 -10.35
CA ASP A 46 13.05 24.96 -10.16
C ASP A 46 12.03 24.95 -9.01
N ILE A 47 11.06 24.03 -9.05
CA ILE A 47 10.05 23.86 -7.99
C ILE A 47 10.72 23.37 -6.70
N GLN A 48 11.54 22.33 -6.77
CA GLN A 48 12.17 21.74 -5.59
C GLN A 48 13.03 22.74 -4.82
N SER A 49 13.79 23.57 -5.55
CA SER A 49 14.61 24.61 -4.93
C SER A 49 13.77 25.75 -4.37
N ASP A 50 12.66 26.10 -5.01
CA ASP A 50 11.76 27.14 -4.52
C ASP A 50 11.06 26.72 -3.22
N VAL A 51 10.51 25.51 -3.15
CA VAL A 51 9.92 24.94 -1.92
C VAL A 51 10.91 25.00 -0.76
N LEU A 52 12.17 24.62 -1.01
CA LEU A 52 13.24 24.71 -0.01
C LEU A 52 13.48 26.15 0.44
N ARG A 53 13.62 27.10 -0.49
CA ARG A 53 13.88 28.50 -0.17
C ARG A 53 12.72 29.13 0.60
N GLN A 54 11.49 28.90 0.16
CA GLN A 54 10.29 29.42 0.81
C GLN A 54 10.12 28.85 2.22
N THR A 55 10.34 27.55 2.39
CA THR A 55 10.25 26.90 3.71
C THR A 55 11.35 27.40 4.64
N LEU A 56 12.60 27.48 4.18
CA LEU A 56 13.72 27.99 4.98
C LEU A 56 13.56 29.48 5.30
N GLY A 57 12.96 30.27 4.40
CA GLY A 57 12.62 31.67 4.65
C GLY A 57 11.66 31.88 5.83
N LEU A 58 10.89 30.85 6.23
CA LEU A 58 10.06 30.92 7.43
C LEU A 58 10.88 31.07 8.72
N VAL A 59 12.20 30.82 8.71
CA VAL A 59 13.08 31.06 9.86
C VAL A 59 12.98 32.51 10.34
N ASP A 60 12.79 33.45 9.41
CA ASP A 60 12.71 34.88 9.68
C ASP A 60 11.31 35.32 10.17
N GLN A 61 10.32 34.43 10.18
CA GLN A 61 8.98 34.73 10.70
C GLN A 61 9.04 34.88 12.23
N PRO A 62 8.79 36.08 12.78
CA PRO A 62 8.92 36.31 14.22
C PRO A 62 7.73 35.76 15.01
N ALA A 63 6.59 35.57 14.35
CA ALA A 63 5.36 35.04 14.94
C ALA A 63 5.26 33.52 14.74
N ALA A 64 4.90 32.81 15.82
CA ALA A 64 4.64 31.37 15.83
C ALA A 64 3.39 31.09 16.71
N PRO A 65 2.57 30.07 16.38
CA PRO A 65 2.69 29.17 15.23
C PRO A 65 2.27 29.84 13.92
N VAL A 66 2.95 29.49 12.83
CA VAL A 66 2.57 29.93 11.47
C VAL A 66 2.50 28.71 10.53
N LEU A 67 1.44 28.66 9.74
CA LEU A 67 1.25 27.73 8.64
C LEU A 67 0.98 28.58 7.40
N LEU A 68 1.93 28.63 6.47
CA LEU A 68 1.76 29.31 5.19
C LEU A 68 1.52 28.30 4.08
N ASP A 69 0.68 28.66 3.11
CA ASP A 69 0.45 27.84 1.93
C ASP A 69 1.52 28.18 0.88
N TYR A 70 2.09 27.15 0.26
CA TYR A 70 3.02 27.32 -0.86
C TYR A 70 2.26 27.92 -2.05
N PRO A 71 2.80 28.96 -2.72
CA PRO A 71 2.05 29.71 -3.73
C PRO A 71 1.54 28.85 -4.88
N ASP A 72 0.25 28.99 -5.18
CA ASP A 72 -0.49 28.19 -6.18
C ASP A 72 0.00 28.36 -7.62
N THR A 73 0.87 29.34 -7.90
CA THR A 73 1.31 29.69 -9.27
C THR A 73 2.13 28.61 -9.98
N LEU A 74 2.65 27.62 -9.25
CA LEU A 74 3.42 26.50 -9.82
C LEU A 74 2.59 25.23 -9.97
N ILE A 75 1.32 25.24 -9.55
CA ILE A 75 0.40 24.10 -9.62
C ILE A 75 -0.06 23.85 -11.06
N ASP A 76 -0.22 24.89 -11.88
CA ASP A 76 -0.70 24.78 -13.27
C ASP A 76 0.25 23.96 -14.17
N ASP A 77 1.54 23.86 -13.82
CA ASP A 77 2.53 23.04 -14.52
C ASP A 77 2.60 21.59 -14.01
N ILE A 78 1.89 21.28 -12.91
CA ILE A 78 1.84 19.93 -12.34
C ILE A 78 0.63 19.27 -12.96
N PRO A 79 0.82 18.23 -13.76
CA PRO A 79 -0.26 17.77 -14.57
C PRO A 79 -1.34 17.14 -13.68
N THR A 80 -2.58 17.63 -13.87
CA THR A 80 -3.75 17.34 -13.05
C THR A 80 -4.10 15.85 -13.05
N GLU A 81 -4.84 15.42 -12.03
CA GLU A 81 -5.39 14.06 -11.84
C GLU A 81 -6.36 13.61 -12.96
N GLU A 82 -6.62 14.46 -13.97
CA GLU A 82 -7.73 14.29 -14.92
C GLU A 82 -7.42 13.37 -16.12
N GLU A 83 -6.16 12.98 -16.35
CA GLU A 83 -5.80 12.00 -17.39
C GLU A 83 -5.38 10.68 -16.74
N GLY A 84 -6.30 9.71 -16.73
CA GLY A 84 -6.08 8.38 -16.17
C GLY A 84 -4.86 7.70 -16.78
N TRP A 85 -3.87 7.39 -15.96
CA TRP A 85 -2.72 6.60 -16.37
C TRP A 85 -3.10 5.12 -16.41
N SER A 86 -2.77 4.44 -17.52
CA SER A 86 -2.90 3.00 -17.65
C SER A 86 -1.53 2.39 -17.87
N CYS A 87 -1.18 1.37 -17.08
CA CYS A 87 0.02 0.59 -17.34
C CYS A 87 -0.14 -0.10 -18.70
N PRO A 88 0.78 0.08 -19.67
CA PRO A 88 0.56 -0.40 -21.03
C PRO A 88 0.74 -1.92 -21.20
N VAL A 89 0.69 -2.68 -20.10
CA VAL A 89 0.78 -4.14 -20.09
C VAL A 89 -0.64 -4.68 -19.98
N THR A 90 -1.19 -5.15 -21.09
CA THR A 90 -2.46 -5.88 -21.09
C THR A 90 -2.22 -7.30 -20.59
N PHE A 91 -2.95 -7.70 -19.55
CA PHE A 91 -2.91 -9.07 -19.05
C PHE A 91 -3.98 -9.91 -19.76
N PRO A 92 -3.69 -11.20 -20.08
CA PRO A 92 -4.69 -12.09 -20.64
C PRO A 92 -5.84 -12.32 -19.65
N ASN A 93 -7.06 -12.45 -20.17
CA ASN A 93 -8.27 -12.67 -19.36
C ASN A 93 -8.24 -14.07 -18.71
N PRO A 94 -8.71 -14.25 -17.46
CA PRO A 94 -8.64 -15.53 -16.76
C PRO A 94 -9.50 -16.62 -17.40
N GLU A 95 -8.93 -17.81 -17.66
CA GLU A 95 -9.69 -19.04 -17.96
C GLU A 95 -9.72 -19.99 -16.73
N PRO A 96 -10.91 -20.45 -16.29
CA PRO A 96 -11.01 -21.31 -15.12
C PRO A 96 -10.73 -22.78 -15.47
N LYS A 97 -9.60 -23.31 -14.98
CA LYS A 97 -9.34 -24.74 -14.73
C LYS A 97 -8.65 -24.82 -13.36
N THR A 98 -9.03 -25.75 -12.47
CA THR A 98 -8.52 -25.91 -11.09
C THR A 98 -8.00 -24.61 -10.44
N GLU A 99 -8.89 -23.90 -9.73
CA GLU A 99 -8.75 -22.48 -9.34
C GLU A 99 -7.33 -22.05 -8.87
N SER A 100 -6.68 -22.82 -7.99
CA SER A 100 -5.35 -22.45 -7.45
C SER A 100 -4.20 -22.61 -8.47
N GLU A 101 -4.19 -23.69 -9.27
CA GLU A 101 -3.12 -23.93 -10.24
C GLU A 101 -3.20 -22.97 -11.43
N SER A 102 -4.42 -22.71 -11.93
CA SER A 102 -4.61 -21.69 -12.97
C SER A 102 -4.22 -20.30 -12.45
N LEU A 103 -4.60 -19.95 -11.22
CA LEU A 103 -4.24 -18.66 -10.63
C LEU A 103 -2.71 -18.50 -10.51
N LYS A 104 -1.99 -19.54 -10.06
CA LYS A 104 -0.52 -19.53 -10.01
C LYS A 104 0.10 -19.36 -11.40
N ALA A 105 -0.42 -20.06 -12.42
CA ALA A 105 0.07 -19.94 -13.79
C ALA A 105 -0.15 -18.53 -14.38
N GLN A 106 -1.30 -17.91 -14.09
CA GLN A 106 -1.62 -16.55 -14.51
C GLN A 106 -0.69 -15.53 -13.86
N LEU A 107 -0.47 -15.63 -12.55
CA LEU A 107 0.47 -14.76 -11.83
C LEU A 107 1.91 -14.90 -12.32
N ARG A 108 2.33 -16.12 -12.67
CA ARG A 108 3.64 -16.35 -13.26
C ARG A 108 3.76 -15.64 -14.61
N THR A 109 2.71 -15.68 -15.43
CA THR A 109 2.65 -14.97 -16.72
C THR A 109 2.68 -13.46 -16.51
N GLU A 110 1.90 -12.94 -15.57
CA GLU A 110 1.86 -11.52 -15.19
C GLU A 110 3.26 -11.01 -14.78
N ALA A 111 3.94 -11.73 -13.88
CA ALA A 111 5.30 -11.39 -13.45
C ALA A 111 6.32 -11.48 -14.61
N GLN A 112 6.19 -12.47 -15.50
CA GLN A 112 7.06 -12.62 -16.66
C GLN A 112 6.94 -11.47 -17.66
N LEU A 113 5.73 -10.93 -17.87
CA LEU A 113 5.49 -9.77 -18.74
C LEU A 113 6.14 -8.48 -18.18
N LEU A 114 6.24 -8.37 -16.85
CA LEU A 114 6.85 -7.23 -16.17
C LEU A 114 8.38 -7.34 -16.06
N ARG A 115 8.92 -8.57 -16.11
CA ARG A 115 10.34 -8.84 -15.85
C ARG A 115 11.32 -8.04 -16.72
N PRO A 116 11.13 -7.90 -18.05
CA PRO A 116 12.06 -7.13 -18.88
C PRO A 116 12.18 -5.67 -18.45
N TRP A 117 11.05 -5.05 -18.05
CA TRP A 117 11.03 -3.66 -17.59
C TRP A 117 11.66 -3.51 -16.21
N PHE A 118 11.43 -4.47 -15.32
CA PHE A 118 12.12 -4.52 -14.04
C PHE A 118 13.63 -4.60 -14.21
N ASP A 119 14.12 -5.53 -15.04
CA ASP A 119 15.55 -5.76 -15.25
C ASP A 119 16.23 -4.56 -15.91
N GLU A 120 15.57 -3.93 -16.89
CA GLU A 120 16.08 -2.72 -17.52
C GLU A 120 16.12 -1.54 -16.53
N GLY A 121 15.05 -1.35 -15.76
CA GLY A 121 15.02 -0.35 -14.71
C GLY A 121 16.07 -0.57 -13.63
N LEU A 122 16.33 -1.82 -13.26
CA LEU A 122 17.38 -2.19 -12.32
C LEU A 122 18.76 -1.87 -12.89
N ARG A 123 18.99 -2.14 -14.18
CA ARG A 123 20.24 -1.80 -14.88
C ARG A 123 20.50 -0.30 -14.90
N GLU A 124 19.46 0.50 -15.12
CA GLU A 124 19.57 1.97 -15.13
C GLU A 124 19.71 2.56 -13.73
N ARG A 125 18.89 2.13 -12.76
CA ARG A 125 18.90 2.66 -11.38
C ARG A 125 20.06 2.15 -10.54
N GLY A 126 20.61 0.97 -10.86
CA GLY A 126 21.65 0.28 -10.07
C GLY A 126 21.20 -0.23 -8.69
N ARG A 127 19.90 -0.13 -8.36
CA ARG A 127 19.34 -0.54 -7.07
C ARG A 127 17.86 -0.93 -7.21
N THR A 128 17.39 -1.75 -6.27
CA THR A 128 15.98 -2.14 -6.11
C THR A 128 15.56 -2.08 -4.64
N THR A 129 14.26 -1.93 -4.40
CA THR A 129 13.62 -2.02 -3.09
C THR A 129 13.12 -3.43 -2.75
N VAL A 130 13.20 -4.36 -3.70
CA VAL A 130 12.94 -5.79 -3.46
C VAL A 130 14.05 -6.38 -2.59
N GLY A 131 13.68 -7.20 -1.60
CA GLY A 131 14.62 -7.91 -0.73
C GLY A 131 14.23 -7.90 0.74
N THR A 132 13.13 -7.24 1.10
CA THR A 132 12.69 -7.10 2.48
C THR A 132 12.20 -8.42 3.09
N SER A 133 11.85 -9.42 2.26
CA SER A 133 11.52 -10.78 2.70
C SER A 133 12.75 -11.65 2.97
N GLY A 134 13.95 -11.18 2.61
CA GLY A 134 15.20 -11.97 2.61
C GLY A 134 15.54 -12.61 1.27
N LYS A 135 14.66 -12.52 0.25
CA LYS A 135 14.91 -13.04 -1.10
C LYS A 135 14.86 -11.94 -2.16
N GLY A 136 15.65 -12.09 -3.22
CA GLY A 136 15.70 -11.13 -4.33
C GLY A 136 14.55 -11.28 -5.34
N ALA A 137 14.57 -10.42 -6.36
CA ALA A 137 13.55 -10.34 -7.41
C ALA A 137 13.36 -11.64 -8.23
N ASP A 138 14.36 -12.54 -8.23
CA ASP A 138 14.24 -13.85 -8.85
C ASP A 138 13.22 -14.76 -8.15
N SER A 139 12.88 -14.46 -6.90
CA SER A 139 11.91 -15.22 -6.11
C SER A 139 10.48 -14.69 -6.20
N ILE A 140 10.19 -13.66 -6.99
CA ILE A 140 8.83 -13.05 -7.07
C ILE A 140 7.75 -14.07 -7.43
N GLY A 141 8.04 -15.01 -8.34
CA GLY A 141 7.11 -16.10 -8.66
C GLY A 141 6.79 -16.97 -7.44
N GLU A 142 7.80 -17.35 -6.65
CA GLU A 142 7.62 -18.11 -5.41
C GLU A 142 6.82 -17.32 -4.37
N MET A 143 7.10 -16.03 -4.21
CA MET A 143 6.36 -15.15 -3.29
C MET A 143 4.88 -15.07 -3.66
N LEU A 144 4.55 -14.94 -4.95
CA LEU A 144 3.17 -14.94 -5.45
C LEU A 144 2.47 -16.28 -5.19
N GLU A 145 3.16 -17.40 -5.40
CA GLU A 145 2.62 -18.73 -5.11
C GLU A 145 2.35 -18.95 -3.62
N ILE A 146 3.17 -18.37 -2.74
CA ILE A 146 2.94 -18.38 -1.30
C ILE A 146 1.66 -17.61 -0.96
N LEU A 147 1.44 -16.43 -1.55
CA LEU A 147 0.21 -15.65 -1.31
C LEU A 147 -1.04 -16.39 -1.80
N VAL A 148 -0.98 -17.07 -2.95
CA VAL A 148 -2.09 -17.89 -3.45
C VAL A 148 -2.35 -19.09 -2.54
N ALA A 149 -1.30 -19.76 -2.08
CA ALA A 149 -1.46 -20.87 -1.16
C ALA A 149 -2.11 -20.40 0.15
N PHE A 150 -1.63 -19.29 0.73
CA PHE A 150 -2.22 -18.71 1.94
C PHE A 150 -3.67 -18.24 1.74
N SER A 151 -4.00 -17.69 0.56
CA SER A 151 -5.36 -17.25 0.27
C SER A 151 -6.35 -18.41 0.20
N ALA A 152 -5.91 -19.59 -0.23
CA ALA A 152 -6.69 -20.82 -0.26
C ALA A 152 -6.74 -21.52 1.12
N ASP A 153 -5.57 -21.75 1.73
CA ASP A 153 -5.41 -22.41 3.02
C ASP A 153 -4.29 -21.74 3.84
N ALA A 154 -4.64 -21.25 5.02
CA ALA A 154 -3.69 -20.62 5.93
C ALA A 154 -2.76 -21.61 6.65
N ASP A 155 -2.96 -22.92 6.47
CA ASP A 155 -2.03 -23.96 6.91
C ASP A 155 -1.16 -24.41 5.74
N MET A 156 0.06 -23.87 5.67
CA MET A 156 0.99 -24.19 4.59
C MET A 156 2.44 -24.24 5.07
N THR A 157 3.23 -25.06 4.38
CA THR A 157 4.68 -25.08 4.54
C THR A 157 5.31 -24.00 3.68
N ILE A 158 6.12 -23.14 4.31
CA ILE A 158 6.87 -22.09 3.62
C ILE A 158 8.24 -22.65 3.21
N PRO A 159 8.71 -22.39 1.97
CA PRO A 159 10.07 -22.72 1.58
C PRO A 159 11.13 -22.06 2.48
N ASP A 160 12.29 -22.69 2.64
CA ASP A 160 13.39 -22.11 3.41
C ASP A 160 13.96 -20.84 2.73
N GLY A 161 14.68 -20.03 3.52
CA GLY A 161 15.43 -18.87 3.04
C GLY A 161 14.68 -17.53 3.10
N TYR A 162 13.63 -17.43 3.92
CA TYR A 162 12.98 -16.15 4.25
C TYR A 162 13.39 -15.68 5.65
N ASP A 163 13.50 -14.36 5.85
CA ASP A 163 14.00 -13.74 7.09
C ASP A 163 12.97 -13.66 8.21
N HIS A 164 11.72 -14.01 7.93
CA HIS A 164 10.59 -13.79 8.83
C HIS A 164 9.66 -15.01 8.90
N PRO A 165 9.13 -15.34 10.09
CA PRO A 165 8.13 -16.40 10.22
C PRO A 165 6.74 -15.92 9.77
N MET A 166 5.86 -16.87 9.42
CA MET A 166 4.43 -16.60 9.27
C MET A 166 3.78 -16.27 10.62
N PRO A 167 2.78 -15.36 10.66
CA PRO A 167 2.17 -14.64 9.52
C PRO A 167 2.91 -13.35 9.14
N ARG A 168 3.89 -12.91 9.94
CA ARG A 168 4.65 -11.67 9.72
C ARG A 168 5.32 -11.61 8.34
N LEU A 169 5.76 -12.74 7.80
CA LEU A 169 6.32 -12.87 6.47
C LEU A 169 5.45 -12.26 5.36
N LEU A 170 4.12 -12.40 5.44
CA LEU A 170 3.17 -11.89 4.44
C LEU A 170 3.36 -10.40 4.17
N ARG A 171 3.67 -9.60 5.21
CA ARG A 171 3.94 -8.17 5.09
C ARG A 171 5.15 -7.88 4.20
N TYR A 172 6.16 -8.72 4.26
CA TYR A 172 7.42 -8.53 3.52
C TYR A 172 7.31 -9.08 2.11
N LEU A 173 6.64 -10.23 1.92
CA LEU A 173 6.30 -10.74 0.59
C LEU A 173 5.49 -9.71 -0.20
N THR A 174 4.47 -9.13 0.43
CA THR A 174 3.62 -8.11 -0.21
C THR A 174 4.38 -6.83 -0.52
N ALA A 175 5.33 -6.43 0.33
CA ALA A 175 6.21 -5.29 0.06
C ALA A 175 7.13 -5.56 -1.16
N ASP A 176 7.77 -6.72 -1.21
CA ASP A 176 8.66 -7.10 -2.32
C ASP A 176 7.92 -7.29 -3.64
N ILE A 177 6.72 -7.89 -3.62
CA ILE A 177 5.85 -8.00 -4.80
C ILE A 177 5.43 -6.61 -5.28
N ARG A 178 4.95 -5.72 -4.39
CA ARG A 178 4.60 -4.35 -4.79
C ARG A 178 5.80 -3.58 -5.35
N ALA A 179 6.96 -3.73 -4.72
CA ALA A 179 8.21 -3.13 -5.20
C ALA A 179 8.52 -3.60 -6.63
N PHE A 180 8.48 -4.91 -6.90
CA PHE A 180 8.71 -5.44 -8.24
C PHE A 180 7.73 -4.87 -9.28
N TYR A 181 6.43 -4.87 -8.99
CA TYR A 181 5.41 -4.39 -9.92
C TYR A 181 5.54 -2.89 -10.20
N THR A 182 5.71 -2.09 -9.15
CA THR A 182 5.83 -0.63 -9.29
C THR A 182 7.14 -0.25 -9.97
N GLU A 183 8.26 -0.88 -9.62
CA GLU A 183 9.54 -0.67 -10.28
C GLU A 183 9.50 -1.08 -11.75
N ALA A 184 8.84 -2.18 -12.12
CA ALA A 184 8.65 -2.56 -13.51
C ALA A 184 7.81 -1.53 -14.27
N ALA A 185 6.68 -1.11 -13.69
CA ALA A 185 5.76 -0.17 -14.32
C ALA A 185 6.40 1.19 -14.63
N VAL A 186 7.14 1.76 -13.67
CA VAL A 186 7.82 3.07 -13.86
C VAL A 186 9.02 3.01 -14.81
N SER A 187 9.55 1.80 -15.08
CA SER A 187 10.69 1.61 -15.98
C SER A 187 10.27 1.45 -17.44
N LYS A 188 8.97 1.32 -17.71
CA LYS A 188 8.49 1.09 -19.06
C LYS A 188 8.57 2.37 -19.91
N PRO A 189 9.32 2.37 -21.03
CA PRO A 189 9.43 3.53 -21.92
C PRO A 189 8.08 3.92 -22.54
N GLY A 190 7.90 5.21 -22.80
CA GLY A 190 6.76 5.73 -23.57
C GLY A 190 5.46 5.95 -22.79
N SER A 191 5.47 5.77 -21.47
CA SER A 191 4.36 6.18 -20.60
C SER A 191 4.74 7.40 -19.77
N ARG A 192 3.77 8.28 -19.52
CA ARG A 192 3.93 9.37 -18.54
C ARG A 192 4.27 8.76 -17.18
N PHE A 193 5.11 9.44 -16.40
CA PHE A 193 5.41 9.00 -15.05
C PHE A 193 4.11 9.00 -14.22
N PRO A 194 3.68 7.86 -13.65
CA PRO A 194 2.42 7.78 -12.92
C PRO A 194 2.46 8.54 -11.61
N MET A 195 1.31 9.06 -11.20
CA MET A 195 1.12 9.51 -9.82
C MET A 195 1.13 8.29 -8.89
N PRO A 196 1.48 8.46 -7.60
CA PRO A 196 1.42 7.37 -6.62
C PRO A 196 0.07 6.64 -6.61
N GLU A 197 -1.02 7.40 -6.74
CA GLU A 197 -2.40 6.92 -6.76
C GLU A 197 -2.67 6.05 -8.00
N ASP A 198 -2.18 6.48 -9.19
CA ASP A 198 -2.31 5.70 -10.43
C ASP A 198 -1.67 4.31 -10.32
N LEU A 199 -0.50 4.23 -9.66
CA LEU A 199 0.19 2.97 -9.44
C LEU A 199 -0.57 2.06 -8.46
N GLU A 200 -1.16 2.63 -7.41
CA GLU A 200 -1.98 1.85 -6.47
C GLU A 200 -3.27 1.37 -7.13
N ASP A 201 -3.96 2.23 -7.87
CA ASP A 201 -5.17 1.89 -8.62
C ASP A 201 -4.88 0.80 -9.64
N TRP A 202 -3.85 0.96 -10.47
CA TRP A 202 -3.43 -0.07 -11.41
C TRP A 202 -3.11 -1.40 -10.71
N PHE A 203 -2.25 -1.37 -9.68
CA PHE A 203 -1.84 -2.60 -9.00
C PHE A 203 -3.05 -3.32 -8.40
N PHE A 204 -3.87 -2.62 -7.60
CA PHE A 204 -4.96 -3.26 -6.87
C PHE A 204 -6.22 -3.47 -7.71
N LEU A 205 -6.46 -2.72 -8.79
CA LEU A 205 -7.70 -2.83 -9.57
C LEU A 205 -7.52 -3.55 -10.91
N ALA A 206 -6.33 -3.51 -11.52
CA ALA A 206 -6.08 -4.09 -12.84
C ALA A 206 -5.30 -5.41 -12.80
N THR A 207 -4.41 -5.61 -11.82
CA THR A 207 -3.56 -6.83 -11.79
C THR A 207 -4.24 -8.00 -11.08
N ILE A 208 -3.84 -9.22 -11.42
CA ILE A 208 -4.27 -10.44 -10.73
C ILE A 208 -3.61 -10.51 -9.35
N ALA A 209 -2.35 -10.11 -9.23
CA ALA A 209 -1.65 -10.01 -7.95
C ALA A 209 -2.42 -9.13 -6.95
N GLY A 210 -2.97 -8.01 -7.41
CA GLY A 210 -3.83 -7.14 -6.62
C GLY A 210 -5.06 -7.83 -6.04
N ASP A 211 -5.71 -8.73 -6.79
CA ASP A 211 -6.84 -9.50 -6.26
C ASP A 211 -6.41 -10.49 -5.17
N VAL A 212 -5.26 -11.15 -5.37
CA VAL A 212 -4.70 -12.06 -4.36
C VAL A 212 -4.39 -11.31 -3.06
N PHE A 213 -3.92 -10.07 -3.12
CA PHE A 213 -3.71 -9.25 -1.93
C PHE A 213 -5.02 -9.01 -1.15
N TYR A 214 -6.13 -8.76 -1.85
CA TYR A 214 -7.43 -8.68 -1.18
C TYR A 214 -7.83 -10.02 -0.54
N GLN A 215 -7.64 -11.14 -1.24
CA GLN A 215 -7.97 -12.47 -0.69
C GLN A 215 -7.14 -12.79 0.57
N VAL A 216 -5.84 -12.47 0.57
CA VAL A 216 -4.95 -12.59 1.73
C VAL A 216 -5.43 -11.71 2.88
N ARG A 217 -5.79 -10.45 2.60
CA ARG A 217 -6.35 -9.54 3.61
C ARG A 217 -7.64 -10.08 4.21
N GLU A 218 -8.56 -10.58 3.38
CA GLU A 218 -9.84 -11.14 3.83
C GLU A 218 -9.63 -12.35 4.73
N ARG A 219 -8.64 -13.20 4.44
CA ARG A 219 -8.27 -14.33 5.29
C ARG A 219 -7.80 -13.88 6.67
N LEU A 220 -6.93 -12.87 6.73
CA LEU A 220 -6.45 -12.28 7.98
C LEU A 220 -7.58 -11.61 8.76
N LEU A 221 -8.42 -10.82 8.09
CA LEU A 221 -9.58 -10.17 8.70
C LEU A 221 -10.58 -11.17 9.27
N SER A 222 -10.81 -12.28 8.58
CA SER A 222 -11.73 -13.33 9.06
C SER A 222 -11.23 -13.92 10.37
N ALA A 223 -9.93 -14.15 10.52
CA ALA A 223 -9.34 -14.62 11.77
C ALA A 223 -9.48 -13.60 12.91
N ASP A 224 -9.19 -12.32 12.65
CA ASP A 224 -9.38 -11.23 13.62
C ASP A 224 -10.86 -11.08 14.01
N MET A 225 -11.78 -11.15 13.05
CA MET A 225 -13.23 -11.04 13.26
C MET A 225 -13.74 -12.19 14.13
N LEU A 226 -13.31 -13.44 13.89
CA LEU A 226 -13.68 -14.57 14.74
C LEU A 226 -13.23 -14.39 16.19
N VAL A 227 -12.02 -13.87 16.41
CA VAL A 227 -11.52 -13.58 17.76
C VAL A 227 -12.41 -12.52 18.43
N LEU A 228 -12.74 -11.44 17.75
CA LEU A 228 -13.57 -10.37 18.31
C LEU A 228 -15.01 -10.82 18.57
N MET A 229 -15.61 -11.60 17.66
CA MET A 229 -16.93 -12.22 17.86
C MET A 229 -16.92 -13.15 19.06
N ALA A 230 -15.88 -13.97 19.23
CA ALA A 230 -15.74 -14.87 20.38
C ALA A 230 -15.59 -14.12 21.72
N GLN A 231 -15.12 -12.87 21.70
CA GLN A 231 -15.09 -11.98 22.87
C GLN A 231 -16.44 -11.29 23.15
N GLY A 232 -17.45 -11.52 22.30
CA GLY A 232 -18.80 -10.98 22.49
C GLY A 232 -18.96 -9.51 22.09
N LEU A 233 -18.07 -8.97 21.25
CA LEU A 233 -18.22 -7.64 20.68
C LEU A 233 -19.37 -7.64 19.66
N ASP A 234 -20.09 -6.52 19.58
CA ASP A 234 -21.09 -6.31 18.53
C ASP A 234 -20.43 -5.93 17.19
N ASP A 235 -21.20 -6.06 16.10
CA ASP A 235 -20.72 -5.83 14.74
C ASP A 235 -20.18 -4.41 14.52
N ALA A 236 -20.75 -3.40 15.17
CA ALA A 236 -20.33 -2.01 15.03
C ALA A 236 -18.98 -1.77 15.73
N GLU A 237 -18.78 -2.37 16.90
CA GLU A 237 -17.50 -2.33 17.60
C GLU A 237 -16.41 -3.08 16.82
N ILE A 238 -16.75 -4.22 16.20
CA ILE A 238 -15.83 -4.97 15.34
C ILE A 238 -15.43 -4.13 14.11
N ASP A 239 -16.40 -3.53 13.41
CA ASP A 239 -16.12 -2.64 12.27
C ASP A 239 -15.18 -1.49 12.67
N SER A 240 -15.44 -0.86 13.82
CA SER A 240 -14.60 0.22 14.33
C SER A 240 -13.17 -0.24 14.65
N ARG A 241 -12.99 -1.39 15.31
CA ARG A 241 -11.67 -1.90 15.71
C ARG A 241 -10.85 -2.39 14.52
N LEU A 242 -11.52 -2.96 13.51
CA LEU A 242 -10.87 -3.45 12.29
C LEU A 242 -10.71 -2.36 11.23
N VAL A 243 -11.30 -1.18 11.44
CA VAL A 243 -11.29 -0.06 10.48
C VAL A 243 -11.94 -0.49 9.17
N LEU A 244 -13.19 -0.98 9.28
CA LEU A 244 -14.04 -1.40 8.18
C LEU A 244 -15.17 -0.38 7.95
N MET A 245 -15.80 -0.43 6.78
CA MET A 245 -17.04 0.33 6.55
C MET A 245 -18.15 -0.19 7.46
N ALA A 246 -19.00 0.71 7.94
CA ALA A 246 -20.14 0.34 8.79
C ALA A 246 -21.04 -0.70 8.11
N GLY A 247 -21.34 -1.79 8.82
CA GLY A 247 -22.16 -2.91 8.36
C GLY A 247 -21.39 -4.01 7.63
N THR A 248 -20.06 -3.90 7.52
CA THR A 248 -19.21 -4.92 6.88
C THR A 248 -19.22 -6.21 7.69
N THR A 249 -19.07 -6.12 9.01
CA THR A 249 -19.13 -7.29 9.90
C THR A 249 -20.48 -7.98 9.80
N THR A 250 -21.59 -7.23 9.81
CA THR A 250 -22.94 -7.81 9.65
C THR A 250 -23.10 -8.59 8.35
N GLN A 251 -22.51 -8.10 7.25
CA GLN A 251 -22.54 -8.79 5.96
C GLN A 251 -21.69 -10.07 5.95
N MET A 252 -20.53 -10.05 6.62
CA MET A 252 -19.54 -11.12 6.55
C MET A 252 -19.65 -12.16 7.67
N ALA A 253 -20.22 -11.81 8.83
CA ALA A 253 -20.17 -12.61 10.06
C ALA A 253 -20.68 -14.05 9.86
N GLY A 254 -21.77 -14.21 9.10
CA GLY A 254 -22.31 -15.53 8.76
C GLY A 254 -21.30 -16.38 7.99
N GLU A 255 -20.72 -15.83 6.92
CA GLU A 255 -19.76 -16.56 6.09
C GLU A 255 -18.47 -16.86 6.85
N VAL A 256 -17.96 -15.91 7.63
CA VAL A 256 -16.68 -16.01 8.35
C VAL A 256 -16.65 -17.19 9.32
N VAL A 257 -17.78 -17.50 9.98
CA VAL A 257 -17.89 -18.63 10.92
C VAL A 257 -17.83 -19.98 10.20
N PHE A 258 -18.35 -20.06 8.98
CA PHE A 258 -18.42 -21.32 8.22
C PHE A 258 -17.31 -21.48 7.18
N LYS A 259 -16.52 -20.43 6.92
CA LYS A 259 -15.51 -20.44 5.86
C LYS A 259 -14.31 -21.34 6.24
N PRO A 260 -14.03 -22.40 5.47
CA PRO A 260 -12.89 -23.27 5.75
C PRO A 260 -11.54 -22.58 5.47
N GLY A 261 -10.47 -23.07 6.10
CA GLY A 261 -9.07 -22.68 5.82
C GLY A 261 -8.50 -21.57 6.71
N ILE A 262 -9.15 -21.22 7.83
CA ILE A 262 -8.48 -20.48 8.90
C ILE A 262 -7.76 -21.51 9.77
N SER A 263 -6.44 -21.48 9.78
CA SER A 263 -5.64 -22.43 10.55
C SER A 263 -5.71 -22.12 12.04
N ARG A 264 -5.57 -23.15 12.88
CA ARG A 264 -5.49 -22.99 14.34
C ARG A 264 -4.36 -22.03 14.73
N LYS A 265 -3.24 -22.11 14.02
CA LYS A 265 -2.09 -21.23 14.23
C LYS A 265 -2.45 -19.77 13.93
N LEU A 266 -3.14 -19.51 12.82
CA LEU A 266 -3.56 -18.14 12.49
C LEU A 266 -4.53 -17.56 13.53
N LEU A 267 -5.44 -18.38 14.08
CA LEU A 267 -6.30 -17.95 15.19
C LEU A 267 -5.50 -17.62 16.44
N GLN A 268 -4.50 -18.43 16.80
CA GLN A 268 -3.62 -18.15 17.95
C GLN A 268 -2.89 -16.83 17.79
N GLU A 269 -2.31 -16.57 16.61
CA GLU A 269 -1.65 -15.29 16.29
C GLU A 269 -2.63 -14.11 16.37
N SER A 270 -3.88 -14.29 15.94
CA SER A 270 -4.93 -13.25 16.03
C SER A 270 -5.33 -12.98 17.48
N VAL A 271 -5.39 -14.02 18.33
CA VAL A 271 -5.64 -13.88 19.78
C VAL A 271 -4.49 -13.13 20.46
N GLU A 272 -3.24 -13.46 20.13
CA GLU A 272 -2.06 -12.75 20.67
C GLU A 272 -2.06 -11.28 20.24
N ALA A 273 -2.37 -11.00 18.97
CA ALA A 273 -2.50 -9.63 18.47
C ALA A 273 -3.62 -8.87 19.18
N PHE A 274 -4.76 -9.50 19.44
CA PHE A 274 -5.84 -8.91 20.22
C PHE A 274 -5.38 -8.55 21.64
N GLN A 275 -4.74 -9.49 22.36
CA GLN A 275 -4.22 -9.26 23.72
C GLN A 275 -3.21 -8.12 23.78
N ALA A 276 -2.42 -7.93 22.71
CA ALA A 276 -1.46 -6.85 22.59
C ALA A 276 -2.07 -5.50 22.13
N GLY A 277 -3.38 -5.42 21.86
CA GLY A 277 -4.02 -4.22 21.31
C GLY A 277 -3.65 -3.93 19.84
N LEU A 278 -3.22 -4.95 19.11
CA LEU A 278 -2.72 -4.87 17.73
C LEU A 278 -3.66 -5.57 16.72
N VAL A 279 -4.90 -5.87 17.09
CA VAL A 279 -5.88 -6.55 16.22
C VAL A 279 -6.04 -5.83 14.88
N GLY A 280 -6.14 -6.58 13.78
CA GLY A 280 -6.24 -6.04 12.42
C GLY A 280 -4.94 -5.47 11.85
N ARG A 281 -3.85 -5.37 12.63
CA ARG A 281 -2.60 -4.73 12.16
C ARG A 281 -2.01 -5.44 10.94
N PHE A 282 -2.03 -6.76 10.92
CA PHE A 282 -1.51 -7.55 9.80
C PHE A 282 -2.34 -7.31 8.54
N ALA A 283 -3.66 -7.47 8.61
CA ALA A 283 -4.57 -7.21 7.49
C ALA A 283 -4.42 -5.79 6.92
N ARG A 284 -4.26 -4.78 7.80
CA ARG A 284 -4.04 -3.39 7.43
C ARG A 284 -2.73 -3.12 6.68
N SER A 285 -1.75 -4.01 6.80
CA SER A 285 -0.44 -3.88 6.13
C SER A 285 -0.42 -4.48 4.72
N ILE A 286 -1.41 -5.30 4.37
CA ILE A 286 -1.50 -5.96 3.05
C ILE A 286 -2.10 -5.00 2.00
N VAL A 287 -3.20 -4.33 2.34
CA VAL A 287 -3.91 -3.40 1.45
C VAL A 287 -3.93 -1.98 2.06
N PRO A 288 -3.38 -0.97 1.36
CA PRO A 288 -3.41 0.44 1.78
C PRO A 288 -4.84 0.93 2.04
N ILE A 289 -4.98 1.91 2.94
CA ILE A 289 -6.29 2.47 3.33
C ILE A 289 -7.09 2.90 2.11
N ALA A 290 -6.45 3.60 1.16
CA ALA A 290 -7.10 4.10 -0.05
C ALA A 290 -7.73 3.00 -0.92
N MET A 291 -7.30 1.74 -0.77
CA MET A 291 -7.75 0.62 -1.60
C MET A 291 -8.66 -0.38 -0.88
N ARG A 292 -8.78 -0.33 0.45
CA ARG A 292 -9.42 -1.40 1.24
C ARG A 292 -10.84 -1.76 0.81
N ASP A 293 -11.62 -0.75 0.41
CA ASP A 293 -13.05 -0.89 0.11
C ASP A 293 -13.33 -0.86 -1.41
N ARG A 294 -12.27 -0.79 -2.23
CA ARG A 294 -12.35 -0.59 -3.68
C ARG A 294 -12.27 -1.90 -4.49
N ARG A 295 -12.18 -3.07 -3.83
CA ARG A 295 -12.13 -4.38 -4.53
C ARG A 295 -13.28 -4.55 -5.54
N SER A 296 -14.48 -4.06 -5.22
CA SER A 296 -15.65 -4.14 -6.10
C SER A 296 -15.50 -3.36 -7.41
N GLU A 297 -14.64 -2.33 -7.44
CA GLU A 297 -14.36 -1.50 -8.62
C GLU A 297 -13.58 -2.23 -9.71
N ARG A 298 -12.95 -3.37 -9.38
CA ARG A 298 -12.18 -4.20 -10.32
C ARG A 298 -12.97 -4.54 -11.58
N THR A 299 -14.26 -4.86 -11.45
CA THR A 299 -15.16 -5.18 -12.57
C THR A 299 -15.37 -4.01 -13.53
N LYS A 300 -15.31 -2.76 -13.05
CA LYS A 300 -15.42 -1.56 -13.88
C LYS A 300 -14.08 -1.24 -14.55
N PHE A 301 -12.98 -1.51 -13.86
CA PHE A 301 -11.63 -1.24 -14.36
C PHE A 301 -11.24 -2.16 -15.53
N THR A 302 -11.64 -3.44 -15.50
CA THR A 302 -11.34 -4.40 -16.59
C THR A 302 -12.07 -4.09 -17.89
N VAL A 303 -13.16 -3.31 -17.86
CA VAL A 303 -13.94 -2.92 -19.05
C VAL A 303 -13.40 -1.64 -19.69
N ALA A 304 -12.63 -0.84 -18.94
CA ALA A 304 -12.09 0.44 -19.38
C ALA A 304 -10.61 0.39 -19.81
N SER A 305 -9.93 -0.75 -19.63
CA SER A 305 -8.50 -0.95 -19.91
C SER A 305 -8.23 -1.65 -21.24
#